data_AF-A0A6L9S5D3-F1
#
_entry.id   AF-A0A6L9S5D3-F1
#
_cell.length_a   1.000
_cell.length_b   1.000
_cell.length_c   1.000
_cell.angle_alpha   90.00
_cell.angle_beta   90.00
_cell.angle_gamma   90.00
#
_symmetry.space_group_name_H-M   'P 1'
#
loop_
_entity.id
_entity.type
_entity.pdbx_description
1 polymer ?
#
loop_
_entity_poly.entity_id
_entity_poly.type
_entity_poly.pdbx_seq_one_letter_code
_entity_poly.pdbx_strand_id
1 'polypeptide(L)'
;MSREDAMHGDGLDRRSLLRAGGLTVAAGFLAPISHALPAHAADDGEPELGTMAVCAGNPYVSRAWVGESGWDLRHRTGWNGQLGVHGGRHSEQFNATFHDRCNTWLQNLDAIARISRPSTSTSWGIQWLGDIGAGVCKTGQHGTGRALDISRVQWDGGYVDLNKHWRGPETRVVKRRYLAVVASCRRYFRNVFTAWYDTDGSHVNHVHVDDGGNNSGGTNIRTGHKGDTTIVQAAARYLGVNSDIVLDGIWGPITQSAYNTLMSRFKMTTGSGGCQTYNPLSSTADMKVFLRYVIRNAIADQNAGYYHAPTTDC
;
A
#
# COMPACT_ATOMS: atom_id res chain seq x y z
N MET A 1 -4.93 -17.77 -62.18
CA MET A 1 -5.96 -18.47 -62.96
C MET A 1 -6.69 -19.42 -62.03
N SER A 2 -8.01 -19.37 -62.08
CA SER A 2 -9.00 -19.73 -61.07
C SER A 2 -9.12 -21.23 -60.75
N ARG A 3 -9.55 -21.52 -59.52
CA ARG A 3 -10.11 -22.81 -59.08
C ARG A 3 -11.59 -22.62 -58.78
N GLU A 4 -12.43 -23.35 -59.51
CA GLU A 4 -13.85 -23.55 -59.25
C GLU A 4 -14.08 -24.87 -58.48
N ASP A 5 -14.93 -24.77 -57.47
CA ASP A 5 -16.01 -25.65 -57.02
C ASP A 5 -16.00 -27.17 -57.29
N ALA A 6 -16.32 -27.95 -56.25
CA ALA A 6 -17.55 -28.76 -56.21
C ALA A 6 -17.79 -29.38 -54.83
N MET A 7 -19.01 -29.17 -54.32
CA MET A 7 -19.58 -29.81 -53.14
C MET A 7 -20.09 -31.22 -53.46
N HIS A 8 -20.01 -32.13 -52.47
CA HIS A 8 -21.01 -33.18 -52.26
C HIS A 8 -21.06 -33.56 -50.77
N GLY A 9 -22.26 -33.55 -50.21
CA GLY A 9 -22.56 -34.06 -48.87
C GLY A 9 -23.13 -35.48 -48.92
N ASP A 10 -23.08 -36.13 -47.76
CA ASP A 10 -23.97 -37.18 -47.25
C ASP A 10 -23.61 -37.28 -45.75
N GLY A 11 -24.51 -37.10 -44.78
CA GLY A 11 -25.71 -37.89 -44.56
C GLY A 11 -25.39 -38.98 -43.54
N LEU A 12 -25.46 -38.67 -42.23
CA LEU A 12 -25.36 -39.71 -41.20
C LEU A 12 -26.40 -39.57 -40.09
N ASP A 13 -26.89 -40.75 -39.77
CA ASP A 13 -28.16 -41.16 -39.22
C ASP A 13 -28.17 -41.16 -37.69
N ARG A 14 -29.36 -40.94 -37.11
CA ARG A 14 -29.64 -41.09 -35.68
C ARG A 14 -30.36 -42.43 -35.49
N ARG A 15 -29.75 -43.38 -34.77
CA ARG A 15 -30.37 -44.04 -33.59
C ARG A 15 -29.52 -45.16 -32.97
N SER A 16 -29.54 -45.10 -31.64
CA SER A 16 -29.45 -46.17 -30.63
C SER A 16 -28.21 -47.05 -30.59
N LEU A 17 -27.50 -46.96 -29.46
CA LEU A 17 -27.26 -48.14 -28.60
C LEU A 17 -26.94 -47.68 -27.17
N LEU A 18 -27.92 -47.87 -26.30
CA LEU A 18 -27.76 -47.95 -24.85
C LEU A 18 -27.00 -49.25 -24.53
N ARG A 19 -25.90 -49.16 -23.78
CA ARG A 19 -25.49 -50.23 -22.87
C ARG A 19 -24.64 -49.69 -21.72
N ALA A 20 -25.05 -50.10 -20.53
CA ALA A 20 -24.53 -49.81 -19.23
C ALA A 20 -23.03 -50.14 -19.09
N GLY A 21 -22.31 -49.29 -18.36
CA GLY A 21 -20.99 -49.55 -17.81
C GLY A 21 -20.75 -48.55 -16.68
N GLY A 22 -20.80 -49.05 -15.44
CA GLY A 22 -20.76 -48.24 -14.24
C GLY A 22 -19.47 -47.43 -14.10
N LEU A 23 -19.65 -46.16 -13.71
CA LEU A 23 -18.57 -45.30 -13.26
C LEU A 23 -18.70 -45.11 -11.75
N THR A 24 -17.76 -45.70 -11.02
CA THR A 24 -17.56 -45.53 -9.58
C THR A 24 -17.21 -44.07 -9.32
N VAL A 25 -18.12 -43.31 -8.73
CA VAL A 25 -17.87 -41.95 -8.25
C VAL A 25 -17.08 -42.06 -6.94
N ALA A 26 -15.77 -41.87 -7.00
CA ALA A 26 -14.99 -41.57 -5.80
C ALA A 26 -15.36 -40.16 -5.34
N ALA A 27 -16.26 -40.07 -4.36
CA ALA A 27 -16.55 -38.86 -3.62
C ALA A 27 -15.32 -38.48 -2.78
N GLY A 28 -14.38 -37.76 -3.40
CA GLY A 28 -13.34 -37.03 -2.68
C GLY A 28 -13.99 -35.87 -1.94
N PHE A 29 -14.19 -36.03 -0.64
CA PHE A 29 -14.52 -34.95 0.27
C PHE A 29 -13.45 -33.86 0.18
N LEU A 30 -13.73 -32.79 -0.57
CA LEU A 30 -13.04 -31.52 -0.42
C LEU A 30 -13.58 -30.88 0.86
N ALA A 31 -12.91 -31.14 1.98
CA ALA A 31 -13.11 -30.34 3.17
C ALA A 31 -12.69 -28.89 2.84
N PRO A 32 -13.54 -27.87 3.06
CA PRO A 32 -13.10 -26.50 3.00
C PRO A 32 -12.07 -26.30 4.12
N ILE A 33 -10.81 -26.08 3.76
CA ILE A 33 -9.81 -25.55 4.68
C ILE A 33 -10.22 -24.10 4.94
N SER A 34 -11.11 -23.89 5.90
CA SER A 34 -11.36 -22.59 6.47
C SER A 34 -10.11 -22.20 7.26
N HIS A 35 -9.25 -21.40 6.65
CA HIS A 35 -8.34 -20.55 7.42
C HIS A 35 -9.18 -19.47 8.09
N ALA A 36 -9.86 -19.85 9.18
CA ALA A 36 -10.38 -18.90 10.13
C ALA A 36 -9.18 -18.10 10.64
N LEU A 37 -9.12 -16.83 10.26
CA LEU A 37 -8.24 -15.87 10.92
C LEU A 37 -8.53 -15.93 12.42
N PRO A 38 -7.50 -15.90 13.29
CA PRO A 38 -7.72 -15.92 14.73
C PRO A 38 -8.68 -14.79 15.11
N ALA A 39 -9.64 -15.10 15.98
CA ALA A 39 -10.56 -14.13 16.55
C ALA A 39 -9.74 -12.94 17.10
N HIS A 40 -9.99 -11.76 16.53
CA HIS A 40 -9.39 -10.52 16.98
C HIS A 40 -9.64 -10.37 18.49
N ALA A 41 -8.56 -10.24 19.26
CA ALA A 41 -8.65 -9.81 20.65
C ALA A 41 -9.35 -8.45 20.68
N ALA A 42 -10.58 -8.45 21.21
CA ALA A 42 -11.20 -7.27 21.76
C ALA A 42 -10.47 -6.98 23.07
N ASP A 43 -9.40 -6.19 22.99
CA ASP A 43 -8.79 -5.58 24.16
C ASP A 43 -8.26 -4.19 23.77
N ASP A 44 -9.22 -3.31 23.50
CA ASP A 44 -9.07 -1.87 23.28
C ASP A 44 -9.23 -1.08 24.59
N GLY A 45 -8.78 -1.68 25.72
CA GLY A 45 -8.54 -0.98 26.97
C GLY A 45 -7.35 -0.03 26.85
N GLU A 46 -7.49 1.04 26.06
CA GLU A 46 -6.49 2.10 25.95
C GLU A 46 -6.37 2.84 27.30
N PRO A 47 -5.16 3.05 27.82
CA PRO A 47 -4.95 3.82 29.04
C PRO A 47 -5.43 5.26 28.82
N GLU A 48 -6.15 5.80 29.80
CA GLU A 48 -6.54 7.21 29.84
C GLU A 48 -5.33 8.09 29.49
N LEU A 49 -5.54 9.07 28.60
CA LEU A 49 -4.60 10.11 28.18
C LEU A 49 -4.24 11.04 29.36
N GLY A 50 -3.71 10.49 30.44
CA GLY A 50 -3.04 11.20 31.51
C GLY A 50 -1.71 11.73 30.98
N THR A 51 -1.46 13.01 31.22
CA THR A 51 -0.21 13.75 30.97
C THR A 51 0.98 12.83 30.66
N MET A 52 1.25 12.63 29.36
CA MET A 52 2.34 11.75 28.91
C MET A 52 3.63 12.22 29.56
N ALA A 53 4.21 11.36 30.41
CA ALA A 53 5.51 11.61 30.99
C ALA A 53 6.49 11.90 29.85
N VAL A 54 7.28 12.98 29.97
CA VAL A 54 8.38 13.24 29.06
C VAL A 54 9.41 12.15 29.32
N CYS A 55 9.54 11.17 28.42
CA CYS A 55 10.55 10.13 28.55
C CYS A 55 11.92 10.83 28.44
N ALA A 56 12.67 10.92 29.53
CA ALA A 56 13.86 11.77 29.61
C ALA A 56 14.91 11.44 28.51
N GLY A 57 15.50 12.48 27.89
CA GLY A 57 16.78 12.34 27.18
C GLY A 57 16.84 12.69 25.68
N ASN A 58 15.73 13.08 25.02
CA ASN A 58 15.76 13.56 23.62
C ASN A 58 15.06 14.93 23.49
N PRO A 59 15.43 15.77 22.51
CA PRO A 59 14.70 17.01 22.23
C PRO A 59 13.34 16.67 21.62
N TYR A 60 12.36 16.46 22.48
CA TYR A 60 10.98 16.29 22.07
C TYR A 60 10.38 17.62 21.65
N VAL A 61 9.58 17.59 20.59
CA VAL A 61 8.70 18.67 20.20
C VAL A 61 7.25 18.18 20.34
N SER A 62 6.44 18.99 21.00
CA SER A 62 4.99 18.78 21.01
C SER A 62 4.37 19.44 19.79
N ARG A 63 3.64 18.65 18.98
CA ARG A 63 3.07 19.12 17.72
C ARG A 63 1.68 18.55 17.51
N ALA A 64 0.76 19.42 17.12
CA ALA A 64 -0.63 19.06 16.81
C ALA A 64 -0.90 18.94 15.30
N TRP A 65 0.16 18.74 14.52
CA TRP A 65 0.11 18.73 13.07
C TRP A 65 1.33 18.01 12.50
N VAL A 66 1.21 17.56 11.26
CA VAL A 66 2.29 17.07 10.40
C VAL A 66 2.13 17.74 9.03
N GLY A 67 3.23 18.13 8.41
CA GLY A 67 3.25 18.80 7.10
C GLY A 67 3.06 20.29 7.23
N GLU A 68 1.80 20.74 7.30
CA GLU A 68 1.42 22.15 7.46
C GLU A 68 0.71 22.34 8.81
N SER A 69 0.83 23.52 9.41
CA SER A 69 0.22 23.82 10.73
C SER A 69 -1.31 23.77 10.75
N GLY A 70 -1.93 23.84 9.55
CA GLY A 70 -3.36 23.67 9.32
C GLY A 70 -3.81 22.22 9.08
N TRP A 71 -2.88 21.26 8.99
CA TRP A 71 -3.20 19.83 8.85
C TRP A 71 -3.17 19.17 10.23
N ASP A 72 -4.34 19.17 10.89
CA ASP A 72 -4.47 18.64 12.23
C ASP A 72 -3.98 17.18 12.32
N LEU A 73 -3.31 16.86 13.43
CA LEU A 73 -3.29 15.50 13.94
C LEU A 73 -4.59 15.25 14.69
N ARG A 74 -5.20 14.08 14.46
CA ARG A 74 -6.43 13.64 15.13
C ARG A 74 -6.25 12.22 15.63
N HIS A 75 -6.24 12.06 16.94
CA HIS A 75 -6.10 10.75 17.56
C HIS A 75 -7.32 9.88 17.26
N ARG A 76 -7.09 8.59 16.99
CA ARG A 76 -8.17 7.62 16.92
C ARG A 76 -8.68 7.32 18.34
N THR A 77 -9.94 7.60 18.60
CA THR A 77 -10.59 7.40 19.91
C THR A 77 -11.44 6.15 19.99
N GLY A 78 -11.63 5.46 18.87
CA GLY A 78 -12.37 4.19 18.86
C GLY A 78 -12.62 3.62 17.47
N TRP A 79 -13.54 2.66 17.44
CA TRP A 79 -13.96 1.94 16.24
C TRP A 79 -15.47 1.82 16.20
N ASN A 80 -16.11 2.17 15.08
CA ASN A 80 -17.58 2.12 14.96
C ASN A 80 -18.12 0.87 14.24
N GLY A 81 -17.28 -0.15 14.04
CA GLY A 81 -17.62 -1.33 13.25
C GLY A 81 -17.28 -1.22 11.75
N GLN A 82 -17.07 0.00 11.24
CA GLN A 82 -16.79 0.26 9.83
C GLN A 82 -15.49 1.01 9.60
N LEU A 83 -15.22 2.05 10.40
CA LEU A 83 -14.10 2.98 10.27
C LEU A 83 -13.57 3.38 11.65
N GLY A 84 -12.31 3.84 11.68
CA GLY A 84 -11.74 4.48 12.85
C GLY A 84 -12.50 5.76 13.17
N VAL A 85 -12.81 5.95 14.46
CA VAL A 85 -13.38 7.19 14.98
C VAL A 85 -12.23 8.06 15.46
N HIS A 86 -12.19 9.31 15.02
CA HIS A 86 -11.14 10.26 15.36
C HIS A 86 -11.70 11.43 16.15
N GLY A 87 -10.95 11.85 17.17
CA GLY A 87 -11.25 13.02 17.97
C GLY A 87 -10.95 14.35 17.26
N GLY A 88 -10.93 15.42 18.05
CA GLY A 88 -10.47 16.73 17.59
C GLY A 88 -8.96 16.81 17.40
N ARG A 89 -8.48 18.01 17.08
CA ARG A 89 -7.05 18.33 17.03
C ARG A 89 -6.40 18.01 18.37
N HIS A 90 -5.27 17.30 18.34
CA HIS A 90 -4.50 16.95 19.54
C HIS A 90 -3.00 17.03 19.26
N SER A 91 -2.18 17.01 20.32
CA SER A 91 -0.73 17.07 20.21
C SER A 91 -0.06 15.75 20.50
N GLU A 92 0.91 15.40 19.67
CA GLU A 92 1.82 14.26 19.84
C GLU A 92 3.23 14.73 20.22
N GLN A 93 4.02 13.83 20.81
CA GLN A 93 5.43 14.08 21.13
C GLN A 93 6.32 13.42 20.07
N PHE A 94 7.20 14.20 19.46
CA PHE A 94 8.13 13.71 18.43
C PHE A 94 9.56 14.07 18.78
N ASN A 95 10.51 13.25 18.34
CA ASN A 95 11.84 13.74 18.08
C ASN A 95 11.78 14.82 16.98
N ALA A 96 12.44 15.96 17.18
CA ALA A 96 12.38 17.09 16.24
C ALA A 96 12.71 16.72 14.78
N THR A 97 13.82 16.00 14.56
CA THR A 97 14.24 15.60 13.20
C THR A 97 13.29 14.59 12.56
N PHE A 98 12.69 13.70 13.37
CA PHE A 98 11.67 12.79 12.87
C PHE A 98 10.39 13.55 12.48
N HIS A 99 9.97 14.55 13.28
CA HIS A 99 8.85 15.42 12.92
C HIS A 99 9.09 16.15 11.59
N ASP A 100 10.28 16.70 11.35
CA ASP A 100 10.65 17.34 10.08
C ASP A 100 10.54 16.38 8.88
N ARG A 101 10.90 15.10 9.09
CA ARG A 101 10.73 14.06 8.08
C ARG A 101 9.25 13.76 7.82
N CYS A 102 8.43 13.67 8.87
CA CYS A 102 6.98 13.55 8.73
C CYS A 102 6.39 14.74 7.96
N ASN A 103 6.86 15.96 8.23
CA ASN A 103 6.43 17.16 7.50
C ASN A 103 6.75 17.04 6.02
N THR A 104 7.99 16.72 5.70
CA THR A 104 8.44 16.54 4.31
C THR A 104 7.63 15.46 3.59
N TRP A 105 7.37 14.33 4.26
CA TRP A 105 6.56 13.24 3.71
C TRP A 105 5.14 13.70 3.37
N LEU A 106 4.43 14.32 4.32
CA LEU A 106 3.02 14.64 4.13
C LEU A 106 2.84 15.78 3.11
N GLN A 107 3.74 16.78 3.11
CA GLN A 107 3.77 17.83 2.08
C GLN A 107 3.99 17.26 0.68
N ASN A 108 4.86 16.26 0.54
CA ASN A 108 5.08 15.61 -0.75
C ASN A 108 3.90 14.72 -1.17
N LEU A 109 3.23 14.06 -0.21
CA LEU A 109 1.99 13.34 -0.50
C LEU A 109 0.91 14.29 -1.01
N ASP A 110 0.70 15.43 -0.34
CA ASP A 110 -0.23 16.48 -0.74
C ASP A 110 0.09 17.03 -2.14
N ALA A 111 1.36 17.38 -2.40
CA ALA A 111 1.78 17.88 -3.70
C ALA A 111 1.52 16.86 -4.83
N ILE A 112 1.84 15.58 -4.60
CA ILE A 112 1.57 14.52 -5.58
C ILE A 112 0.06 14.30 -5.76
N ALA A 113 -0.70 14.35 -4.66
CA ALA A 113 -2.14 14.20 -4.64
C ALA A 113 -2.84 15.27 -5.50
N ARG A 114 -2.50 16.55 -5.31
CA ARG A 114 -3.12 17.66 -6.05
C ARG A 114 -2.92 17.57 -7.56
N ILE A 115 -1.74 17.14 -8.00
CA ILE A 115 -1.40 17.03 -9.44
C ILE A 115 -1.83 15.70 -10.08
N SER A 116 -2.18 14.70 -9.26
CA SER A 116 -2.55 13.35 -9.74
C SER A 116 -3.95 12.95 -9.28
N ARG A 117 -4.78 13.92 -8.89
CA ARG A 117 -6.12 13.68 -8.36
C ARG A 117 -7.00 12.92 -9.37
N PRO A 118 -8.01 12.17 -8.91
CA PRO A 118 -9.01 11.60 -9.79
C PRO A 118 -9.64 12.68 -10.67
N SER A 119 -9.96 12.35 -11.93
CA SER A 119 -10.63 13.28 -12.85
C SER A 119 -12.03 13.70 -12.35
N THR A 120 -12.62 12.91 -11.45
CA THR A 120 -13.89 13.18 -10.79
C THR A 120 -13.80 14.18 -9.64
N SER A 121 -12.61 14.67 -9.30
CA SER A 121 -12.42 15.64 -8.22
C SER A 121 -11.74 16.93 -8.68
N THR A 122 -12.24 18.04 -8.17
CA THR A 122 -11.69 19.38 -8.41
C THR A 122 -10.56 19.72 -7.44
N SER A 123 -10.52 19.10 -6.27
CA SER A 123 -9.48 19.27 -5.25
C SER A 123 -9.10 17.94 -4.58
N TRP A 124 -7.87 17.84 -4.08
CA TRP A 124 -7.35 16.64 -3.38
C TRP A 124 -6.27 17.03 -2.37
N GLY A 125 -6.50 18.13 -1.66
CA GLY A 125 -5.61 18.66 -0.65
C GLY A 125 -5.79 17.99 0.70
N ILE A 126 -4.70 17.66 1.38
CA ILE A 126 -4.74 17.11 2.73
C ILE A 126 -5.44 18.11 3.67
N GLN A 127 -6.29 17.57 4.54
CA GLN A 127 -7.04 18.30 5.56
C GLN A 127 -6.53 17.96 6.96
N TRP A 128 -6.33 16.68 7.24
CA TRP A 128 -5.82 16.19 8.52
C TRP A 128 -5.28 14.77 8.39
N LEU A 129 -4.48 14.37 9.38
CA LEU A 129 -3.92 13.04 9.52
C LEU A 129 -4.49 12.38 10.77
N GLY A 130 -4.98 11.15 10.65
CA GLY A 130 -5.36 10.34 11.79
C GLY A 130 -4.16 9.56 12.30
N ASP A 131 -3.93 9.58 13.61
CA ASP A 131 -2.87 8.83 14.28
C ASP A 131 -3.42 7.88 15.36
N ILE A 132 -2.56 7.02 15.88
CA ILE A 132 -2.77 6.21 17.11
C ILE A 132 -1.64 6.51 18.13
N GLY A 133 -0.65 7.31 17.75
CA GLY A 133 0.47 7.63 18.62
C GLY A 133 1.75 7.89 17.85
N ALA A 134 2.58 8.78 18.38
CA ALA A 134 3.95 8.97 17.92
C ALA A 134 4.97 8.68 19.03
N GLY A 135 4.92 9.45 20.12
CA GLY A 135 5.84 9.33 21.24
C GLY A 135 5.15 8.77 22.47
N VAL A 136 5.52 7.57 22.92
CA VAL A 136 5.00 6.98 24.17
C VAL A 136 6.14 6.43 25.00
N CYS A 137 6.04 6.45 26.33
CA CYS A 137 7.09 5.96 27.22
C CYS A 137 7.17 4.44 27.30
N LYS A 138 7.60 3.83 26.20
CA LYS A 138 7.97 2.42 26.08
C LYS A 138 9.36 2.32 25.45
N THR A 139 9.94 1.13 25.43
CA THR A 139 11.20 0.90 24.69
C THR A 139 10.97 0.95 23.17
N GLY A 140 12.01 1.26 22.40
CA GLY A 140 11.96 1.28 20.93
C GLY A 140 11.66 2.66 20.32
N GLN A 141 11.26 2.69 19.04
CA GLN A 141 11.20 3.93 18.26
C GLN A 141 10.15 4.92 18.77
N HIS A 142 8.97 4.45 19.19
CA HIS A 142 8.00 5.31 19.88
C HIS A 142 8.55 5.90 21.18
N GLY A 143 9.33 5.11 21.94
CA GLY A 143 10.06 5.54 23.13
C GLY A 143 11.00 6.72 22.95
N THR A 144 11.42 6.92 21.70
CA THR A 144 12.34 7.98 21.29
C THR A 144 11.64 9.09 20.50
N GLY A 145 10.32 8.99 20.30
CA GLY A 145 9.55 9.90 19.45
C GLY A 145 9.90 9.80 17.96
N ARG A 146 10.43 8.65 17.52
CA ARG A 146 10.92 8.41 16.15
C ARG A 146 10.06 7.44 15.36
N ALA A 147 8.82 7.25 15.82
CA ALA A 147 7.80 6.46 15.16
C ALA A 147 6.49 7.23 15.08
N LEU A 148 5.62 6.84 14.16
CA LEU A 148 4.26 7.34 14.03
C LEU A 148 3.36 6.21 13.53
N ASP A 149 2.26 5.97 14.24
CA ASP A 149 1.21 5.05 13.83
C ASP A 149 0.10 5.85 13.14
N ILE A 150 -0.05 5.63 11.83
CA ILE A 150 -0.99 6.37 10.99
C ILE A 150 -2.26 5.53 10.84
N SER A 151 -3.41 6.10 11.19
CA SER A 151 -4.71 5.44 11.07
C SER A 151 -5.55 5.98 9.90
N ARG A 152 -5.29 7.21 9.44
CA ARG A 152 -6.05 7.82 8.35
C ARG A 152 -5.30 8.92 7.63
N VAL A 153 -5.55 9.07 6.34
CA VAL A 153 -5.25 10.31 5.60
C VAL A 153 -6.55 10.88 5.08
N GLN A 154 -6.86 12.12 5.45
CA GLN A 154 -8.01 12.86 4.93
C GLN A 154 -7.56 13.88 3.89
N TRP A 155 -8.15 13.81 2.71
CA TRP A 155 -8.16 14.88 1.72
C TRP A 155 -9.54 15.56 1.70
N ASP A 156 -9.63 16.74 1.11
CA ASP A 156 -10.91 17.43 0.85
C ASP A 156 -11.82 16.65 -0.12
N GLY A 157 -11.24 15.94 -1.09
CA GLY A 157 -11.99 15.12 -2.06
C GLY A 157 -12.22 13.66 -1.65
N GLY A 158 -11.66 13.20 -0.54
CA GLY A 158 -11.79 11.79 -0.12
C GLY A 158 -10.87 11.41 1.04
N TYR A 159 -10.86 10.13 1.41
CA TYR A 159 -10.00 9.67 2.51
C TYR A 159 -9.56 8.23 2.31
N VAL A 160 -8.59 7.81 3.11
CA VAL A 160 -8.30 6.40 3.34
C VAL A 160 -8.18 6.12 4.83
N ASP A 161 -8.93 5.13 5.29
CA ASP A 161 -8.82 4.58 6.63
C ASP A 161 -7.88 3.36 6.58
N LEU A 162 -6.75 3.46 7.28
CA LEU A 162 -5.70 2.44 7.24
C LEU A 162 -6.01 1.22 8.11
N ASN A 163 -7.05 1.27 8.94
CA ASN A 163 -7.55 0.09 9.66
C ASN A 163 -8.42 -0.81 8.77
N LYS A 164 -9.19 -0.20 7.87
CA LYS A 164 -10.19 -0.92 7.06
C LYS A 164 -9.76 -1.15 5.62
N HIS A 165 -9.30 -0.10 4.95
CA HIS A 165 -9.35 -0.03 3.50
C HIS A 165 -8.39 -0.98 2.78
N TRP A 166 -7.43 -1.59 3.49
CA TRP A 166 -6.55 -2.63 2.95
C TRP A 166 -7.23 -4.00 2.79
N ARG A 167 -8.33 -4.29 3.54
CA ARG A 167 -9.07 -5.58 3.54
C ARG A 167 -10.53 -5.47 3.10
N GLY A 168 -11.22 -6.61 3.01
CA GLY A 168 -12.66 -6.68 2.73
C GLY A 168 -13.06 -6.37 1.28
N PRO A 169 -14.38 -6.29 0.99
CA PRO A 169 -14.94 -6.12 -0.36
C PRO A 169 -14.78 -4.70 -0.91
N GLU A 170 -13.81 -3.93 -0.38
CA GLU A 170 -13.54 -2.57 -0.81
C GLU A 170 -13.18 -2.53 -2.29
N THR A 171 -13.63 -1.48 -2.94
CA THR A 171 -13.35 -1.28 -4.36
C THR A 171 -11.84 -1.14 -4.59
N ARG A 172 -11.42 -1.47 -5.81
CA ARG A 172 -10.04 -1.27 -6.25
C ARG A 172 -9.56 0.18 -6.07
N VAL A 173 -10.46 1.17 -6.21
CA VAL A 173 -10.18 2.60 -5.98
C VAL A 173 -9.73 2.84 -4.54
N VAL A 174 -10.46 2.30 -3.57
CA VAL A 174 -10.14 2.42 -2.14
C VAL A 174 -8.80 1.74 -1.82
N LYS A 175 -8.53 0.55 -2.39
CA LYS A 175 -7.24 -0.16 -2.27
C LYS A 175 -6.07 0.67 -2.80
N ARG A 176 -6.28 1.38 -3.90
CA ARG A 176 -5.26 2.28 -4.46
C ARG A 176 -4.94 3.44 -3.53
N ARG A 177 -5.91 4.00 -2.80
CA ARG A 177 -5.62 5.03 -1.80
C ARG A 177 -4.75 4.51 -0.66
N TYR A 178 -5.02 3.29 -0.18
CA TYR A 178 -4.16 2.65 0.81
C TYR A 178 -2.73 2.43 0.26
N LEU A 179 -2.63 1.88 -0.96
CA LEU A 179 -1.34 1.72 -1.65
C LEU A 179 -0.58 3.04 -1.79
N ALA A 180 -1.26 4.12 -2.16
CA ALA A 180 -0.64 5.44 -2.32
C ALA A 180 -0.04 5.94 -1.02
N VAL A 181 -0.74 5.80 0.11
CA VAL A 181 -0.22 6.21 1.42
C VAL A 181 0.97 5.36 1.82
N VAL A 182 0.88 4.04 1.75
CA VAL A 182 1.99 3.13 2.11
C VAL A 182 3.22 3.35 1.21
N ALA A 183 3.03 3.48 -0.10
CA ALA A 183 4.13 3.77 -1.02
C ALA A 183 4.77 5.14 -0.72
N SER A 184 3.96 6.14 -0.34
CA SER A 184 4.46 7.43 0.10
C SER A 184 5.27 7.31 1.39
N CYS A 185 4.77 6.60 2.41
CA CYS A 185 5.50 6.31 3.64
C CYS A 185 6.87 5.68 3.31
N ARG A 186 6.88 4.62 2.49
CA ARG A 186 8.11 3.89 2.17
C ARG A 186 9.16 4.73 1.43
N ARG A 187 8.73 5.76 0.70
CA ARG A 187 9.60 6.73 0.03
C ARG A 187 10.42 7.58 1.03
N TYR A 188 9.93 7.76 2.26
CA TYR A 188 10.52 8.66 3.27
C TYR A 188 11.04 7.94 4.51
N PHE A 189 10.44 6.83 4.91
CA PHE A 189 10.75 6.10 6.12
C PHE A 189 11.45 4.79 5.81
N ARG A 190 12.35 4.40 6.71
CA ARG A 190 13.14 3.18 6.57
C ARG A 190 12.27 1.96 6.79
N ASN A 191 11.54 1.96 7.90
CA ASN A 191 10.65 0.90 8.30
C ASN A 191 9.21 1.38 8.07
N VAL A 192 8.45 0.54 7.37
CA VAL A 192 7.02 0.75 7.14
C VAL A 192 6.36 -0.60 7.36
N PHE A 193 5.59 -0.71 8.42
CA PHE A 193 4.81 -1.91 8.73
C PHE A 193 3.35 -1.63 8.40
N THR A 194 2.73 -2.58 7.72
CA THR A 194 1.41 -2.40 7.12
C THR A 194 0.63 -3.67 7.40
N ALA A 195 -0.70 -3.61 7.30
CA ALA A 195 -1.51 -4.82 7.42
C ALA A 195 -1.22 -5.92 6.37
N TRP A 196 -0.53 -5.63 5.27
CA TRP A 196 -0.05 -6.66 4.33
C TRP A 196 1.23 -7.35 4.80
N TYR A 197 1.96 -6.70 5.71
CA TYR A 197 3.17 -7.20 6.36
C TYR A 197 2.98 -7.12 7.88
N ASP A 198 2.10 -7.98 8.39
CA ASP A 198 1.68 -7.96 9.79
C ASP A 198 1.69 -9.37 10.37
N THR A 199 2.88 -9.87 10.68
CA THR A 199 3.06 -11.26 11.13
C THR A 199 2.56 -11.53 12.54
N ASP A 200 2.45 -10.49 13.37
CA ASP A 200 2.01 -10.57 14.77
C ASP A 200 0.61 -9.94 14.99
N GLY A 201 0.01 -9.33 13.97
CA GLY A 201 -1.31 -8.71 14.05
C GLY A 201 -1.29 -7.28 14.59
N SER A 202 -0.13 -6.73 14.94
CA SER A 202 0.00 -5.42 15.60
C SER A 202 -0.28 -4.25 14.65
N HIS A 203 -0.12 -4.43 13.35
CA HIS A 203 -0.29 -3.40 12.32
C HIS A 203 -1.57 -3.56 11.50
N VAL A 204 -2.49 -4.41 11.94
CA VAL A 204 -3.72 -4.71 11.21
C VAL A 204 -4.65 -3.49 11.11
N ASN A 205 -4.51 -2.57 12.07
CA ASN A 205 -5.39 -1.44 12.27
C ASN A 205 -4.74 -0.07 11.97
N HIS A 206 -3.49 -0.04 11.48
CA HIS A 206 -2.74 1.18 11.14
C HIS A 206 -1.53 0.90 10.22
N VAL A 207 -0.83 1.95 9.82
CA VAL A 207 0.50 1.86 9.20
C VAL A 207 1.51 2.48 10.14
N HIS A 208 2.47 1.68 10.60
CA HIS A 208 3.59 2.16 11.40
C HIS A 208 4.70 2.66 10.50
N VAL A 209 5.31 3.79 10.86
CA VAL A 209 6.52 4.29 10.20
C VAL A 209 7.57 4.70 11.22
N ASP A 210 8.83 4.35 10.95
CA ASP A 210 9.97 4.81 11.73
C ASP A 210 11.23 4.94 10.85
N ASP A 211 12.26 5.60 11.37
CA ASP A 211 13.52 5.83 10.65
C ASP A 211 14.70 4.97 11.14
N GLY A 212 14.43 3.97 11.98
CA GLY A 212 15.42 3.05 12.53
C GLY A 212 16.41 3.68 13.50
N GLY A 213 16.10 4.87 14.04
CA GLY A 213 16.92 5.53 15.06
C GLY A 213 18.13 6.30 14.54
N ASN A 214 18.35 6.37 13.23
CA ASN A 214 19.58 6.91 12.64
C ASN A 214 19.34 8.00 11.58
N ASN A 215 18.15 8.61 11.60
CA ASN A 215 17.68 9.58 10.61
C ASN A 215 17.78 9.06 9.16
N SER A 216 17.84 7.74 8.95
CA SER A 216 17.90 7.18 7.60
C SER A 216 16.51 7.21 6.96
N GLY A 217 16.45 7.63 5.70
CA GLY A 217 15.21 7.64 4.95
C GLY A 217 14.85 6.28 4.37
N GLY A 218 13.90 6.28 3.43
CA GLY A 218 13.63 5.12 2.60
C GLY A 218 14.91 4.58 1.97
N THR A 219 15.01 3.25 1.85
CA THR A 219 16.12 2.54 1.21
C THR A 219 15.65 1.94 -0.11
N ASN A 220 16.57 1.52 -0.98
CA ASN A 220 16.25 0.71 -2.16
C ASN A 220 15.32 -0.48 -1.81
N ILE A 221 14.58 -0.94 -2.82
CA ILE A 221 13.67 -2.10 -2.69
C ILE A 221 14.52 -3.34 -2.45
N ARG A 222 14.25 -4.04 -1.34
CA ARG A 222 14.93 -5.29 -0.97
C ARG A 222 14.00 -6.47 -1.24
N THR A 223 14.39 -7.34 -2.15
CA THR A 223 13.61 -8.54 -2.52
C THR A 223 13.43 -9.52 -1.35
N GLY A 224 14.35 -9.53 -0.38
CA GLY A 224 14.22 -10.31 0.86
C GLY A 224 13.41 -9.63 1.97
N HIS A 225 12.93 -8.40 1.76
CA HIS A 225 12.15 -7.67 2.77
C HIS A 225 10.65 -7.79 2.47
N LYS A 226 9.90 -8.42 3.38
CA LYS A 226 8.45 -8.66 3.22
C LYS A 226 7.65 -7.38 2.98
N GLY A 227 7.96 -6.29 3.71
CA GLY A 227 7.31 -4.99 3.49
C GLY A 227 7.57 -4.38 2.11
N ASP A 228 8.79 -4.54 1.57
CA ASP A 228 9.12 -4.00 0.24
C ASP A 228 8.41 -4.84 -0.85
N THR A 229 8.39 -6.16 -0.64
CA THR A 229 7.77 -7.14 -1.53
C THR A 229 6.26 -6.96 -1.61
N THR A 230 5.58 -6.82 -0.47
CA THR A 230 4.12 -6.62 -0.43
C THR A 230 3.68 -5.30 -1.09
N ILE A 231 4.49 -4.24 -1.00
CA ILE A 231 4.23 -2.98 -1.73
C ILE A 231 4.31 -3.21 -3.25
N VAL A 232 5.31 -3.95 -3.73
CA VAL A 232 5.44 -4.28 -5.16
C VAL A 232 4.30 -5.18 -5.63
N GLN A 233 3.94 -6.22 -4.86
CA GLN A 233 2.80 -7.10 -5.15
C GLN A 233 1.48 -6.31 -5.17
N ALA A 234 1.26 -5.44 -4.19
CA ALA A 234 0.09 -4.56 -4.14
C ALA A 234 0.05 -3.58 -5.31
N ALA A 235 1.20 -3.00 -5.69
CA ALA A 235 1.30 -2.16 -6.89
C ALA A 235 0.93 -2.96 -8.15
N ALA A 236 1.46 -4.17 -8.31
CA ALA A 236 1.13 -5.02 -9.45
C ALA A 236 -0.37 -5.37 -9.50
N ARG A 237 -0.95 -5.73 -8.36
CA ARG A 237 -2.38 -6.05 -8.24
C ARG A 237 -3.25 -4.85 -8.54
N TYR A 238 -3.10 -3.78 -7.76
CA TYR A 238 -4.03 -2.66 -7.80
C TYR A 238 -3.77 -1.70 -8.95
N LEU A 239 -2.60 -1.72 -9.59
CA LEU A 239 -2.33 -0.97 -10.83
C LEU A 239 -2.49 -1.82 -12.10
N GLY A 240 -3.04 -3.03 -12.00
CA GLY A 240 -3.57 -3.78 -13.14
C GLY A 240 -2.49 -4.44 -13.99
N VAL A 241 -1.40 -4.86 -13.35
CA VAL A 241 -0.37 -5.70 -13.97
C VAL A 241 -0.75 -7.16 -13.82
N ASN A 242 -1.12 -7.59 -12.62
CA ASN A 242 -1.56 -8.96 -12.34
C ASN A 242 -2.57 -8.91 -11.18
N SER A 243 -3.87 -9.06 -11.45
CA SER A 243 -4.92 -9.00 -10.41
C SER A 243 -4.82 -10.13 -9.39
N ASP A 244 -4.21 -11.25 -9.77
CA ASP A 244 -4.29 -12.50 -9.03
C ASP A 244 -3.04 -12.71 -8.15
N ILE A 245 -1.98 -11.91 -8.34
CA ILE A 245 -0.74 -11.99 -7.55
C ILE A 245 -1.01 -11.90 -6.05
N VAL A 246 -0.63 -12.93 -5.29
CA VAL A 246 -0.82 -12.97 -3.84
C VAL A 246 0.09 -11.94 -3.15
N LEU A 247 -0.40 -11.28 -2.10
CA LEU A 247 0.37 -10.35 -1.26
C LEU A 247 0.95 -11.11 -0.06
N ASP A 248 1.84 -12.07 -0.34
CA ASP A 248 2.45 -12.95 0.68
C ASP A 248 3.81 -12.44 1.19
N GLY A 249 4.35 -11.38 0.57
CA GLY A 249 5.67 -10.86 0.89
C GLY A 249 6.84 -11.75 0.46
N ILE A 250 6.59 -12.72 -0.43
CA ILE A 250 7.60 -13.62 -1.00
C ILE A 250 7.98 -13.13 -2.40
N TRP A 251 9.26 -12.79 -2.58
CA TRP A 251 9.77 -12.39 -3.89
C TRP A 251 10.12 -13.61 -4.75
N GLY A 252 9.10 -14.21 -5.36
CA GLY A 252 9.24 -15.30 -6.31
C GLY A 252 9.22 -14.85 -7.79
N PRO A 253 9.23 -15.80 -8.74
CA PRO A 253 9.18 -15.50 -10.17
C PRO A 253 7.96 -14.68 -10.60
N ILE A 254 6.80 -14.88 -9.98
CA ILE A 254 5.57 -14.10 -10.25
C ILE A 254 5.78 -12.64 -9.85
N THR A 255 6.31 -12.38 -8.66
CA THR A 255 6.63 -11.03 -8.17
C THR A 255 7.69 -10.37 -9.05
N GLN A 256 8.74 -11.10 -9.44
CA GLN A 256 9.78 -10.59 -10.33
C GLN A 256 9.21 -10.20 -11.72
N SER A 257 8.37 -11.05 -12.30
CA SER A 257 7.71 -10.77 -13.58
C SER A 257 6.84 -9.52 -13.49
N ALA A 258 6.01 -9.43 -12.45
CA ALA A 258 5.15 -8.28 -12.22
C ALA A 258 5.94 -6.99 -11.97
N TYR A 259 7.05 -7.05 -11.23
CA TYR A 259 7.98 -5.93 -11.05
C TYR A 259 8.56 -5.47 -12.40
N ASN A 260 9.02 -6.40 -13.24
CA ASN A 260 9.54 -6.06 -14.57
C ASN A 260 8.47 -5.38 -15.45
N THR A 261 7.22 -5.85 -15.39
CA THR A 261 6.11 -5.20 -16.10
C THR A 261 5.80 -3.81 -15.55
N LEU A 262 5.84 -3.60 -14.23
CA LEU A 262 5.71 -2.26 -13.63
C LEU A 262 6.81 -1.33 -14.13
N MET A 263 8.07 -1.79 -14.12
CA MET A 263 9.21 -1.03 -14.62
C MET A 263 9.04 -0.64 -16.09
N SER A 264 8.60 -1.58 -16.93
CA SER A 264 8.29 -1.31 -18.34
C SER A 264 7.17 -0.29 -18.51
N ARG A 265 6.05 -0.45 -17.79
CA ARG A 265 4.91 0.48 -17.86
C ARG A 265 5.24 1.87 -17.35
N PHE A 266 6.10 1.98 -16.34
CA PHE A 266 6.60 3.27 -15.86
C PHE A 266 7.72 3.85 -16.73
N LYS A 267 8.10 3.18 -17.83
CA LYS A 267 9.20 3.58 -18.72
C LYS A 267 10.52 3.75 -17.96
N MET A 268 10.74 2.88 -16.98
CA MET A 268 11.91 2.87 -16.11
C MET A 268 12.96 1.83 -16.52
N THR A 269 12.64 0.96 -17.48
CA THR A 269 13.59 0.08 -18.17
C THR A 269 14.03 0.72 -19.49
N THR A 270 15.32 0.84 -19.74
CA THR A 270 15.86 1.10 -21.08
C THR A 270 16.42 -0.19 -21.66
N GLY A 271 16.14 -0.42 -22.94
CA GLY A 271 16.71 -1.53 -23.70
C GLY A 271 18.20 -1.32 -23.98
N SER A 272 18.82 -2.35 -24.55
CA SER A 272 20.19 -2.32 -25.09
C SER A 272 20.40 -1.09 -25.99
N GLY A 273 21.13 -0.08 -25.50
CA GLY A 273 21.30 1.21 -26.16
C GLY A 273 21.89 2.33 -25.30
N GLY A 274 22.07 2.14 -23.98
CA GLY A 274 22.90 3.03 -23.16
C GLY A 274 22.20 4.22 -22.50
N CYS A 275 20.88 4.32 -22.55
CA CYS A 275 20.15 5.38 -21.86
C CYS A 275 19.79 5.05 -20.42
N GLN A 276 19.71 6.08 -19.57
CA GLN A 276 19.63 5.96 -18.11
C GLN A 276 18.55 4.98 -17.67
N THR A 277 18.98 3.84 -17.13
CA THR A 277 18.12 2.83 -16.52
C THR A 277 17.89 3.20 -15.06
N TYR A 278 16.63 3.26 -14.62
CA TYR A 278 16.34 3.32 -13.20
C TYR A 278 16.46 1.92 -12.62
N ASN A 279 17.19 1.76 -11.51
CA ASN A 279 17.26 0.50 -10.78
C ASN A 279 16.82 0.65 -9.31
N PRO A 280 15.50 0.61 -9.03
CA PRO A 280 14.96 0.62 -7.67
C PRO A 280 15.49 -0.46 -6.73
N LEU A 281 16.02 -1.58 -7.26
CA LEU A 281 16.60 -2.65 -6.45
C LEU A 281 18.00 -2.32 -5.95
N SER A 282 18.74 -1.42 -6.60
CA SER A 282 20.11 -1.05 -6.21
C SER A 282 20.29 0.43 -5.85
N SER A 283 19.30 1.28 -6.14
CA SER A 283 19.37 2.73 -5.94
C SER A 283 18.18 3.25 -5.14
N THR A 284 18.46 3.89 -4.02
CA THR A 284 17.43 4.58 -3.20
C THR A 284 16.78 5.73 -3.98
N ALA A 285 17.54 6.45 -4.81
CA ALA A 285 16.99 7.52 -5.64
C ALA A 285 15.96 6.96 -6.64
N ASP A 286 16.29 5.84 -7.29
CA ASP A 286 15.44 5.21 -8.29
C ASP A 286 14.21 4.56 -7.64
N MET A 287 14.36 3.99 -6.45
CA MET A 287 13.23 3.54 -5.63
C MET A 287 12.25 4.69 -5.38
N LYS A 288 12.75 5.88 -5.01
CA LYS A 288 11.89 7.03 -4.77
C LYS A 288 11.16 7.49 -6.03
N VAL A 289 11.75 7.31 -7.22
CA VAL A 289 11.11 7.56 -8.51
C VAL A 289 10.04 6.50 -8.81
N PHE A 290 10.35 5.23 -8.60
CA PHE A 290 9.41 4.12 -8.77
C PHE A 290 8.17 4.30 -7.88
N LEU A 291 8.37 4.52 -6.58
CA LEU A 291 7.26 4.74 -5.64
C LEU A 291 6.48 6.01 -5.98
N ARG A 292 7.12 7.07 -6.50
CA ARG A 292 6.39 8.25 -7.00
C ARG A 292 5.39 7.85 -8.08
N TYR A 293 5.76 7.02 -9.06
CA TYR A 293 4.82 6.59 -10.09
C TYR A 293 3.75 5.63 -9.56
N VAL A 294 4.08 4.77 -8.60
CA VAL A 294 3.06 3.99 -7.88
C VAL A 294 2.02 4.92 -7.24
N ILE A 295 2.46 5.94 -6.48
CA ILE A 295 1.58 6.90 -5.81
C ILE A 295 0.72 7.65 -6.82
N ARG A 296 1.32 8.22 -7.89
CA ARG A 296 0.59 9.01 -8.89
C ARG A 296 -0.53 8.20 -9.57
N ASN A 297 -0.21 7.00 -10.05
CA ASN A 297 -1.20 6.15 -10.71
C ASN A 297 -2.28 5.68 -9.72
N ALA A 298 -1.90 5.40 -8.48
CA ALA A 298 -2.83 4.99 -7.44
C ALA A 298 -3.79 6.12 -7.03
N ILE A 299 -3.33 7.37 -6.88
CA ILE A 299 -4.20 8.51 -6.56
C ILE A 299 -5.15 8.83 -7.71
N ALA A 300 -4.69 8.73 -8.97
CA ALA A 300 -5.52 9.05 -10.13
C ALA A 300 -6.53 7.97 -10.53
N ASP A 301 -6.57 6.85 -9.81
CA ASP A 301 -7.33 5.66 -10.19
C ASP A 301 -6.96 5.09 -11.56
N GLN A 302 -5.68 5.17 -11.91
CA GLN A 302 -5.17 4.71 -13.18
C GLN A 302 -4.39 3.40 -13.07
N ASN A 303 -4.32 2.68 -14.19
CA ASN A 303 -3.43 1.53 -14.32
C ASN A 303 -1.98 2.01 -14.39
N ALA A 304 -1.03 1.11 -14.12
CA ALA A 304 0.39 1.40 -14.27
C ALA A 304 0.66 1.86 -15.72
N GLY A 305 1.41 2.95 -15.85
CA GLY A 305 1.79 3.54 -17.14
C GLY A 305 0.95 4.73 -17.59
N TYR A 306 -0.11 5.11 -16.88
CA TYR A 306 -0.75 6.40 -17.15
C TYR A 306 0.18 7.57 -16.78
N TYR A 307 0.73 7.54 -15.57
CA TYR A 307 1.92 8.33 -15.23
C TYR A 307 3.16 7.44 -15.29
N HIS A 308 4.18 7.94 -15.98
CA HIS A 308 5.44 7.25 -16.21
C HIS A 308 6.60 8.25 -16.23
N ALA A 309 7.84 7.74 -16.20
CA ALA A 309 9.03 8.55 -16.40
C ALA A 309 9.01 9.24 -17.78
N PRO A 310 9.51 10.49 -17.90
CA PRO A 310 9.73 11.10 -19.21
C PRO A 310 10.58 10.15 -20.06
N THR A 311 10.20 9.97 -21.32
CA THR A 311 11.12 9.40 -22.29
C THR A 311 12.17 10.46 -22.55
N THR A 312 13.38 10.28 -22.03
CA THR A 312 14.51 11.03 -22.55
C THR A 312 14.76 10.49 -23.95
N ASP A 313 14.64 11.35 -24.96
CA ASP A 313 15.01 10.98 -26.31
C ASP A 313 16.47 10.51 -26.30
N CYS A 314 16.59 9.28 -26.77
CA CYS A 314 17.78 8.49 -26.97
C CYS A 314 17.59 7.87 -28.36
#